data_AF-A0A1G6NS22-F1
#
_entry.id   AF-A0A1G6NS22-F1
#
_cell.length_a   1.000
_cell.length_b   1.000
_cell.length_c   1.000
_cell.angle_alpha   90.00
_cell.angle_beta   90.00
_cell.angle_gamma   90.00
#
_symmetry.space_group_name_H-M   'P 1'
#
loop_
_entity.id
_entity.type
_entity.pdbx_description
1 polymer ?
#
loop_
_entity_poly.entity_id
_entity_poly.type
_entity_poly.pdbx_seq_one_letter_code
_entity_poly.pdbx_strand_id
1 'polypeptide(L)'
;MYYLKKALLSVFIVSVFSSFSIIFYRYTLAKLNILNQAMSTLSSYQNKISTVKQKLSVLKRDESIIKGIDAKLKTNFKINLSENSLIKLVEDIDSLYSSGMVVIKDAKIQSSNGTLNCTIEGFRWGL
;
A
#
# COMPACT_ATOMS: atom_id res chain seq x y z
N MET A 1 58.63 -38.05 45.81
CA MET A 1 58.12 -38.25 44.44
C MET A 1 56.59 -38.33 44.34
N TYR A 2 55.90 -38.97 45.29
CA TYR A 2 54.43 -39.15 45.27
C TYR A 2 53.62 -37.83 45.34
N TYR A 3 54.00 -36.91 46.22
CA TYR A 3 53.34 -35.60 46.36
C TYR A 3 53.48 -34.72 45.11
N LEU A 4 54.64 -34.76 44.44
CA LEU A 4 54.89 -34.01 43.21
C LEU A 4 54.01 -34.50 42.04
N LYS A 5 53.81 -35.82 41.92
CA LYS A 5 52.91 -36.42 40.92
C LYS A 5 51.44 -36.02 41.16
N LYS A 6 50.97 -36.00 42.42
CA LYS A 6 49.61 -35.54 42.76
C LYS A 6 49.41 -34.06 42.46
N ALA A 7 50.39 -33.21 42.79
CA ALA A 7 50.32 -31.77 42.50
C ALA A 7 50.27 -31.49 40.99
N LEU A 8 51.10 -32.17 40.20
CA LEU A 8 51.07 -32.09 38.73
C LEU A 8 49.72 -32.52 38.15
N LEU A 9 49.14 -33.61 38.68
CA LEU A 9 47.81 -34.07 38.27
C LEU A 9 46.73 -33.02 38.58
N SER A 10 46.76 -32.40 39.77
CA SER A 10 45.79 -31.36 40.12
C SER A 10 45.92 -30.12 39.25
N VAL A 11 47.14 -29.68 38.93
CA VAL A 11 47.38 -28.52 38.05
C VAL A 11 46.89 -28.82 36.64
N PHE A 12 47.12 -30.03 36.14
CA PHE A 12 46.63 -30.47 34.84
C PHE A 12 45.11 -30.50 34.77
N ILE A 13 44.44 -31.01 35.81
CA ILE A 13 42.98 -31.01 35.86
C ILE A 13 42.45 -29.57 35.84
N VAL A 14 43.00 -28.68 36.68
CA VAL A 14 42.58 -27.26 36.74
C VAL A 14 42.84 -26.53 35.41
N SER A 15 43.95 -26.81 34.72
CA SER A 15 44.25 -26.18 33.42
C SER A 15 43.30 -26.66 32.31
N VAL A 16 42.91 -27.93 32.32
CA VAL A 16 41.90 -28.47 31.39
C VAL A 16 40.53 -27.84 31.65
N PHE A 17 40.10 -27.77 32.92
CA PHE A 17 38.82 -27.16 33.27
C PHE A 17 38.76 -25.67 32.92
N SER A 18 39.80 -24.90 33.23
CA SER A 18 39.86 -23.47 32.90
C SER A 18 39.84 -23.23 31.38
N SER A 19 40.58 -24.04 30.60
CA SER A 19 40.56 -23.98 29.14
C SER A 19 39.16 -24.28 28.59
N PHE A 20 38.48 -25.30 29.11
CA PHE A 20 37.12 -25.64 28.71
C PHE A 20 36.13 -24.52 29.04
N SER A 21 36.20 -23.93 30.23
CA SER A 21 35.35 -22.81 30.63
C SER A 21 35.51 -21.59 29.71
N ILE A 22 36.74 -21.26 29.30
CA ILE A 22 37.02 -20.14 28.39
C ILE A 22 36.40 -20.40 27.00
N ILE A 23 36.58 -21.61 26.47
CA ILE A 23 36.03 -21.99 25.16
C ILE A 23 34.49 -21.97 25.21
N PHE A 24 33.91 -22.54 26.28
CA PHE A 24 32.48 -22.56 26.49
C PHE A 24 31.90 -21.14 26.57
N TYR A 25 32.54 -20.23 27.31
CA TYR A 25 32.13 -18.84 27.41
C TYR A 25 32.17 -18.11 26.06
N ARG A 26 33.22 -18.31 25.27
CA ARG A 26 33.31 -17.71 23.93
C ARG A 26 32.24 -18.24 22.99
N TYR A 27 31.95 -19.53 23.06
CA TYR A 27 30.90 -20.15 22.27
C TYR A 27 29.51 -19.62 22.64
N THR A 28 29.19 -19.50 23.93
CA THR A 28 27.90 -18.95 24.37
C THR A 28 27.75 -17.48 23.99
N LEU A 29 28.80 -16.67 24.12
CA LEU A 29 28.79 -15.27 23.71
C LEU A 29 28.55 -15.11 22.20
N ALA A 30 29.22 -15.91 21.37
CA ALA A 30 29.03 -15.90 19.93
C ALA A 30 27.58 -16.27 19.55
N LYS A 31 27.02 -17.30 20.21
CA LYS A 31 25.64 -17.73 19.97
C LYS A 31 24.63 -16.67 20.41
N LEU A 32 24.88 -15.96 21.52
CA LEU A 32 24.05 -14.85 21.98
C LEU A 32 24.07 -13.68 20.99
N ASN A 33 25.22 -13.34 20.43
CA ASN A 33 25.33 -12.29 19.41
C ASN A 33 24.54 -12.63 18.14
N ILE A 34 24.63 -13.88 17.67
CA ILE A 34 23.84 -14.34 16.51
C ILE A 34 22.34 -14.25 16.82
N LEU A 35 21.91 -14.64 18.02
CA LEU A 35 20.52 -14.56 18.43
C LEU A 35 20.02 -13.10 18.48
N ASN A 36 20.82 -12.18 19.02
CA ASN A 36 20.49 -10.76 19.05
C ASN A 36 20.37 -10.15 17.64
N GLN A 37 21.23 -10.55 16.71
CA GLN A 37 21.13 -10.14 15.30
C GLN A 37 19.89 -10.73 14.62
N ALA A 38 19.54 -11.98 14.90
CA ALA A 38 18.31 -12.57 14.38
C ALA A 38 17.07 -11.84 14.93
N MET A 39 17.08 -11.46 16.21
CA MET A 39 16.00 -10.74 16.85
C MET A 39 15.82 -9.32 16.31
N SER A 40 16.92 -8.59 16.05
CA SER A 40 16.86 -7.26 15.43
C SER A 40 16.32 -7.33 14.00
N THR A 41 16.72 -8.35 13.26
CA THR A 41 16.23 -8.62 11.89
C THR A 41 14.74 -8.93 11.90
N LEU A 42 14.28 -9.77 12.83
CA LEU A 42 12.85 -10.10 12.99
C LEU A 42 12.01 -8.85 13.30
N SER A 43 12.49 -7.98 14.19
CA SER A 43 11.83 -6.71 14.50
C SER A 43 11.72 -5.80 13.27
N SER A 44 12.77 -5.74 12.44
CA SER A 44 12.73 -5.00 11.16
C SER A 44 11.66 -5.55 10.21
N TYR A 45 11.55 -6.87 10.08
CA TYR A 45 10.52 -7.49 9.25
C TYR A 45 9.11 -7.23 9.79
N GLN A 46 8.91 -7.26 11.10
CA GLN A 46 7.62 -6.96 11.72
C GLN A 46 7.17 -5.52 11.42
N ASN A 47 8.09 -4.56 11.46
CA ASN A 47 7.82 -3.17 11.07
C ASN A 47 7.43 -3.08 9.59
N LYS A 48 8.15 -3.76 8.70
CA LYS A 48 7.81 -3.80 7.26
C LYS A 48 6.41 -4.38 7.02
N ILE A 49 6.05 -5.46 7.71
CA ILE A 49 4.72 -6.08 7.63
C ILE A 49 3.63 -5.08 8.07
N SER A 50 3.86 -4.34 9.15
CA SER A 50 2.92 -3.32 9.63
C SER A 50 2.66 -2.24 8.56
N THR A 51 3.73 -1.73 7.93
CA THR A 51 3.62 -0.74 6.84
C THR A 51 2.86 -1.29 5.64
N VAL A 52 3.10 -2.55 5.25
CA VAL A 52 2.37 -3.20 4.14
C VAL A 52 0.88 -3.34 4.48
N LYS A 53 0.53 -3.71 5.70
CA LYS A 53 -0.87 -3.78 6.15
C LYS A 53 -1.57 -2.42 6.06
N GLN A 54 -0.89 -1.34 6.46
CA GLN A 54 -1.44 0.01 6.35
C GLN A 54 -1.63 0.44 4.89
N LYS A 55 -0.68 0.14 3.99
CA LYS A 55 -0.85 0.41 2.57
C LYS A 55 -2.02 -0.38 1.96
N LEU A 56 -2.18 -1.64 2.35
CA LEU A 56 -3.29 -2.47 1.89
C LEU A 56 -4.65 -1.95 2.37
N SER A 57 -4.75 -1.41 3.59
CA SER A 57 -6.01 -0.83 4.07
C SER A 57 -6.39 0.44 3.32
N VAL A 58 -5.42 1.27 2.94
CA VAL A 58 -5.63 2.43 2.06
C VAL A 58 -6.13 1.97 0.70
N LEU A 59 -5.44 1.02 0.05
CA LEU A 59 -5.85 0.48 -1.25
C LEU A 59 -7.27 -0.10 -1.23
N LYS A 60 -7.65 -0.83 -0.16
CA LYS A 60 -9.03 -1.34 -0.01
C LYS A 60 -10.06 -0.23 0.13
N ARG A 61 -9.71 0.87 0.82
CA ARG A 61 -10.58 2.04 0.93
C ARG A 61 -10.76 2.69 -0.45
N ASP A 62 -9.67 2.88 -1.18
CA ASP A 62 -9.69 3.47 -2.51
C ASP A 62 -10.48 2.59 -3.50
N GLU A 63 -10.27 1.28 -3.45
CA GLU A 63 -11.06 0.31 -4.23
C GLU A 63 -12.55 0.39 -3.91
N SER A 64 -12.91 0.54 -2.63
CA SER A 64 -14.31 0.71 -2.22
C SER A 64 -14.92 2.02 -2.73
N ILE A 65 -14.13 3.09 -2.79
CA ILE A 65 -14.57 4.37 -3.37
C ILE A 65 -14.81 4.21 -4.88
N ILE A 66 -13.88 3.57 -5.59
CA ILE A 66 -14.01 3.29 -7.03
C ILE A 66 -15.22 2.40 -7.32
N LYS A 67 -15.44 1.33 -6.55
CA LYS A 67 -16.63 0.47 -6.67
C LYS A 67 -17.92 1.22 -6.33
N GLY A 68 -17.88 2.13 -5.36
CA GLY A 68 -19.02 2.98 -5.02
C GLY A 68 -19.36 3.99 -6.12
N ILE A 69 -18.35 4.47 -6.85
CA ILE A 69 -18.53 5.28 -8.06
C ILE A 69 -19.23 4.44 -9.13
N ASP A 70 -18.78 3.21 -9.38
CA ASP A 70 -19.38 2.30 -10.37
C ASP A 70 -20.83 1.92 -10.02
N ALA A 71 -21.13 1.68 -8.74
CA ALA A 71 -22.48 1.31 -8.29
C ALA A 71 -23.51 2.46 -8.27
N LYS A 72 -23.06 3.73 -8.21
CA LYS A 72 -23.95 4.92 -8.25
C LYS A 72 -24.10 5.53 -9.65
N LEU A 73 -23.59 4.86 -10.68
CA LEU A 73 -23.71 5.24 -12.07
C LEU A 73 -25.19 5.32 -12.53
N LYS A 74 -25.72 6.54 -12.65
CA LYS A 74 -26.79 6.83 -13.63
C LYS A 74 -26.11 7.26 -14.93
N THR A 75 -26.17 6.39 -15.94
CA THR A 75 -25.36 6.44 -17.17
C THR A 75 -25.95 7.26 -18.32
N ASN A 76 -27.11 7.93 -18.17
CA ASN A 76 -27.75 8.61 -19.30
C ASN A 76 -28.26 9.99 -18.89
N PHE A 77 -27.58 11.05 -19.32
CA PHE A 77 -28.11 12.41 -19.30
C PHE A 77 -28.18 12.92 -20.75
N LYS A 78 -29.39 13.24 -21.22
CA LYS A 78 -29.65 13.72 -22.57
C LYS A 78 -29.92 15.22 -22.51
N ILE A 79 -29.10 16.02 -23.19
CA ILE A 79 -29.34 17.46 -23.38
C ILE A 79 -30.11 17.60 -24.69
N ASN A 80 -31.38 18.01 -24.61
CA ASN A 80 -32.24 18.17 -25.78
C ASN A 80 -32.46 19.67 -26.00
N LEU A 81 -31.81 20.24 -27.03
CA LEU A 81 -31.93 21.67 -27.33
C LEU A 81 -33.04 21.88 -28.36
N SER A 82 -34.08 22.61 -27.97
CA SER A 82 -35.23 22.92 -28.83
C SER A 82 -35.00 24.13 -29.74
N GLU A 83 -33.90 24.88 -29.57
CA GLU A 83 -33.65 26.13 -30.29
C GLU A 83 -32.19 26.22 -30.74
N ASN A 84 -31.95 26.77 -31.93
CA ASN A 84 -30.64 27.00 -32.56
C ASN A 84 -29.79 28.05 -31.79
N SER A 85 -29.43 27.77 -30.55
CA SER A 85 -28.47 28.59 -29.80
C SER A 85 -27.35 27.73 -29.28
N LEU A 86 -26.26 27.72 -30.04
CA LEU A 86 -24.94 27.27 -29.59
C LEU A 86 -24.55 27.87 -28.23
N ILE A 87 -25.04 29.07 -27.91
CA ILE A 87 -24.84 29.73 -26.61
C ILE A 87 -25.46 28.92 -25.47
N LYS A 88 -26.72 28.47 -25.60
CA LYS A 88 -27.37 27.61 -24.59
C LYS A 88 -26.65 26.26 -24.43
N LEU A 89 -26.13 25.71 -25.53
CA LEU A 89 -25.33 24.47 -25.48
C LEU A 89 -24.05 24.65 -24.65
N VAL A 90 -23.34 25.77 -24.87
CA VAL A 90 -22.11 26.08 -24.13
C VAL A 90 -22.41 26.30 -22.65
N GLU A 91 -23.48 27.02 -22.31
CA GLU A 91 -23.90 27.21 -20.91
C GLU A 91 -24.28 25.91 -20.21
N ASP A 92 -25.00 25.01 -20.88
CA ASP A 92 -25.37 23.69 -20.34
C ASP A 92 -24.12 22.80 -20.12
N ILE A 93 -23.15 22.87 -21.03
CA ILE A 93 -21.87 22.18 -20.92
C ILE A 93 -21.02 22.76 -19.77
N ASP A 94 -20.94 24.09 -19.66
CA ASP A 94 -20.20 24.75 -18.58
C ASP A 94 -20.83 24.44 -17.22
N SER A 95 -22.14 24.41 -17.11
CA SER A 95 -22.86 23.99 -15.89
C SER A 95 -22.55 22.53 -15.50
N LEU A 96 -22.43 21.64 -16.49
CA LEU A 96 -22.01 20.25 -16.30
C LEU A 96 -20.61 20.16 -15.69
N TYR A 97 -19.64 20.91 -16.22
CA TYR A 97 -18.26 20.93 -15.71
C TYR A 97 -18.08 21.69 -14.40
N SER A 98 -18.92 22.69 -14.13
CA SER A 98 -18.83 23.54 -12.93
C SER A 98 -19.13 22.80 -11.63
N SER A 99 -19.70 21.59 -11.72
CA SER A 99 -20.20 20.85 -10.56
C SER A 99 -19.34 19.66 -10.13
N GLY A 100 -18.14 19.48 -10.70
CA GLY A 100 -17.22 18.43 -10.29
C GLY A 100 -16.51 17.74 -11.44
N MET A 101 -16.09 16.48 -11.24
CA MET A 101 -15.35 15.72 -12.24
C MET A 101 -16.29 15.10 -13.26
N VAL A 102 -16.15 15.45 -14.54
CA VAL A 102 -16.93 14.88 -15.65
C VAL A 102 -16.01 14.06 -16.55
N VAL A 103 -16.36 12.79 -16.79
CA VAL A 103 -15.66 11.90 -17.73
C VAL A 103 -16.58 11.60 -18.89
N ILE A 104 -16.24 12.10 -20.09
CA ILE A 104 -17.04 11.87 -21.30
C ILE A 104 -16.55 10.60 -21.98
N LYS A 105 -17.46 9.67 -22.24
CA LYS A 105 -17.21 8.40 -22.94
C LYS A 105 -17.49 8.54 -24.43
N ASP A 106 -18.60 9.18 -24.80
CA ASP A 106 -18.96 9.47 -26.18
C ASP A 106 -19.72 10.81 -26.24
N ALA A 107 -19.55 11.53 -27.33
CA ALA A 107 -20.27 12.78 -27.56
C ALA A 107 -20.71 12.83 -29.03
N LYS A 108 -22.03 12.82 -29.24
CA LYS A 108 -22.63 12.83 -30.57
C LYS A 108 -23.40 14.12 -30.78
N ILE A 109 -22.99 14.87 -31.79
CA ILE A 109 -23.71 16.05 -32.26
C ILE A 109 -24.41 15.69 -33.57
N GLN A 110 -25.72 15.86 -33.62
CA GLN A 110 -26.54 15.61 -34.80
C GLN A 110 -27.32 16.87 -35.15
N SER A 111 -27.21 17.31 -36.40
CA SER A 111 -28.04 18.39 -36.95
C SER A 111 -29.17 17.78 -37.79
N SER A 112 -30.42 18.09 -37.47
CA SER A 112 -31.59 17.65 -38.22
C SER A 112 -32.72 18.68 -38.14
N ASN A 113 -33.42 18.94 -39.25
CA ASN A 113 -34.58 19.84 -39.34
C ASN A 113 -34.39 21.21 -38.65
N GLY A 114 -33.22 21.82 -38.80
CA GLY A 114 -32.93 23.12 -38.19
C GLY A 114 -32.79 23.08 -36.66
N THR A 115 -32.44 21.94 -36.08
CA THR A 115 -32.11 21.76 -34.65
C THR A 115 -30.77 21.06 -34.49
N LEU A 116 -30.00 21.47 -33.48
CA LEU A 116 -28.73 20.86 -33.08
C LEU A 116 -28.94 20.02 -31.81
N ASN A 117 -28.86 18.70 -31.95
CA ASN A 117 -28.95 17.78 -30.82
C ASN A 117 -27.55 17.34 -30.38
N CYS A 118 -27.23 17.56 -29.11
CA CYS A 118 -25.98 17.11 -28.49
C CYS A 118 -26.28 16.02 -27.46
N THR A 119 -25.81 14.80 -27.71
CA THR A 119 -25.88 13.70 -26.74
C THR A 119 -24.49 13.47 -26.19
N ILE A 120 -24.29 13.71 -24.90
CA ILE A 120 -23.03 13.46 -24.20
C ILE A 120 -23.25 12.25 -23.29
N GLU A 121 -22.63 11.13 -23.63
CA GLU A 121 -22.56 9.97 -22.76
C GLU A 121 -21.33 10.09 -21.89
N GLY A 122 -21.52 10.14 -20.58
CA GLY A 122 -20.44 10.35 -19.65
C GLY A 122 -20.84 10.17 -18.21
N PHE A 123 -19.84 10.30 -17.34
CA PHE A 123 -19.93 10.21 -15.90
C PHE A 123 -19.76 11.60 -15.31
N ARG A 124 -20.56 11.94 -14.30
CA ARG A 124 -20.41 13.16 -13.51
C ARG A 124 -20.30 12.79 -12.03
N TRP A 125 -19.23 13.22 -11.39
CA TRP A 125 -18.98 13.06 -9.97
C TRP A 125 -18.95 14.42 -9.28
N GLY A 126 -19.94 14.67 -8.42
CA GLY A 126 -20.02 15.89 -7.63
C GLY A 126 -21.46 16.24 -7.26
N LEU A 127 -21.76 16.07 -5.97
CA LEU A 127 -22.66 16.86 -5.13
C LEU A 127 -22.12 16.73 -3.70
#